data_AF-A0A9W6Q373-F1
#
_entry.id   AF-A0A9W6Q373-F1
#
_cell.length_a   1.000
_cell.length_b   1.000
_cell.length_c   1.000
_cell.angle_alpha   90.00
_cell.angle_beta   90.00
_cell.angle_gamma   90.00
#
_symmetry.space_group_name_H-M   'P 1'
#
loop_
_entity.id
_entity.type
_entity.pdbx_description
1 polymer ?
#
loop_
_entity_poly.entity_id
_entity_poly.type
_entity_poly.pdbx_seq_one_letter_code
_entity_poly.pdbx_strand_id
1 'polypeptide(L)'
;MPKRAAGTTSVTIASEQIHMTTTARKDGSLGEVIIQWGTYGTTTAGLAHAYAEALTVGLQHGVPLSELVRQGRDLHFVPHGATTDPQISRARSVVDWAVRRLDLDWAPNEQQAPPGTAEQLDQARTRPPREDAAVPQPSPDELTVFWNDLATGIGTPSAR
;
A
#
# COMPACT_ATOMS: atom_id res chain seq x y z
N MET A 1 11.97 -24.33 -5.90
CA MET A 1 11.55 -24.01 -4.52
C MET A 1 11.05 -22.57 -4.51
N PRO A 2 9.79 -22.23 -4.17
CA PRO A 2 9.49 -20.84 -3.89
C PRO A 2 9.56 -20.64 -2.38
N LYS A 3 10.73 -20.19 -1.92
CA LYS A 3 10.96 -19.56 -0.62
C LYS A 3 11.73 -18.30 -1.00
N ARG A 4 11.26 -17.10 -0.69
CA ARG A 4 10.81 -16.68 0.64
C ARG A 4 9.63 -15.72 0.53
N ALA A 5 8.55 -16.01 1.26
CA ALA A 5 7.43 -15.08 1.45
C ALA A 5 7.96 -13.75 2.01
N ALA A 6 8.76 -13.78 3.08
CA ALA A 6 9.41 -12.61 3.64
C ALA A 6 10.85 -12.42 3.12
N GLY A 7 11.18 -11.19 2.72
CA GLY A 7 12.52 -10.82 2.27
C GLY A 7 12.52 -9.58 1.39
N THR A 8 13.72 -9.21 0.93
CA THR A 8 13.92 -8.07 0.01
C THR A 8 14.03 -8.57 -1.43
N THR A 9 13.17 -8.04 -2.29
CA THR A 9 13.18 -8.23 -3.73
C THR A 9 13.58 -6.92 -4.39
N SER A 10 14.52 -6.98 -5.33
CA SER A 10 15.00 -5.80 -6.04
C SER A 10 14.62 -5.91 -7.52
N VAL A 11 14.28 -4.79 -8.13
CA VAL A 11 13.99 -4.71 -9.56
C VAL A 11 14.59 -3.44 -10.14
N THR A 12 14.97 -3.49 -11.41
CA THR A 12 15.18 -2.29 -12.21
C THR A 12 13.98 -2.12 -13.12
N ILE A 13 13.31 -0.96 -13.07
CA ILE A 13 12.21 -0.58 -13.97
C ILE A 13 12.70 0.55 -14.86
N ALA A 14 12.76 0.32 -16.17
CA ALA A 14 13.44 1.20 -17.12
C ALA A 14 14.91 1.43 -16.75
N SER A 15 15.22 2.46 -15.97
CA SER A 15 16.59 2.77 -15.50
C SER A 15 16.64 3.10 -14.02
N GLU A 16 15.54 2.88 -13.29
CA GLU A 16 15.43 3.14 -11.86
C GLU A 16 15.50 1.83 -11.08
N GLN A 17 16.29 1.81 -10.00
CA GLN A 17 16.36 0.66 -9.09
C GLN A 17 15.38 0.83 -7.93
N ILE A 18 14.61 -0.22 -7.67
CA ILE A 18 13.61 -0.28 -6.61
C ILE A 18 13.92 -1.50 -5.74
N HIS A 19 13.79 -1.33 -4.43
CA HIS A 19 13.84 -2.43 -3.46
C HIS A 19 12.51 -2.51 -2.72
N MET A 20 11.91 -3.69 -2.69
CA MET A 20 10.72 -3.98 -1.90
C MET A 20 11.08 -5.01 -0.84
N THR A 21 10.81 -4.70 0.43
CA THR A 21 10.97 -5.65 1.53
C THR A 21 9.61 -6.02 2.09
N THR A 22 9.40 -7.31 2.28
CA THR A 22 8.19 -7.85 2.90
C THR A 22 8.50 -8.64 4.16
N THR A 23 7.61 -8.59 5.14
CA THR A 23 7.71 -9.39 6.37
C THR A 23 6.49 -10.29 6.53
N ALA A 24 6.66 -11.41 7.22
CA ALA A 24 5.56 -12.33 7.54
C ALA A 24 5.04 -12.09 8.96
N ARG A 25 3.72 -12.22 9.14
CA ARG A 25 3.10 -12.36 10.47
C ARG A 25 3.30 -13.76 11.02
N LYS A 26 2.93 -13.94 12.29
CA LYS A 26 2.99 -15.25 12.99
C LYS A 26 2.15 -16.33 12.32
N ASP A 27 1.08 -15.95 11.64
CA ASP A 27 0.17 -16.85 10.90
C ASP A 27 0.65 -17.15 9.46
N GLY A 28 1.80 -16.60 9.05
CA GLY A 28 2.34 -16.76 7.70
C GLY A 28 1.73 -15.82 6.66
N SER A 29 0.80 -14.93 7.03
CA SER A 29 0.28 -13.89 6.15
C SER A 29 1.27 -12.72 5.98
N LEU A 30 1.07 -11.92 4.93
CA LEU A 30 1.89 -10.73 4.67
C LEU A 30 1.66 -9.69 5.79
N GLY A 31 2.73 -9.31 6.48
CA GLY A 31 2.73 -8.39 7.61
C GLY A 31 2.91 -6.93 7.23
N GLU A 32 4.08 -6.62 6.68
CA GLU A 32 4.50 -5.27 6.32
C GLU A 32 5.15 -5.27 4.95
N VAL A 33 4.95 -4.16 4.23
CA VAL A 33 5.56 -3.88 2.95
C VAL A 33 6.32 -2.57 3.08
N ILE A 34 7.59 -2.60 2.65
CA ILE A 34 8.46 -1.44 2.59
C ILE A 34 8.92 -1.29 1.15
N ILE A 35 8.80 -0.10 0.58
CA ILE A 35 9.26 0.22 -0.77
C ILE A 35 10.30 1.33 -0.68
N GLN A 36 11.50 1.04 -1.17
CA GLN A 36 12.61 1.99 -1.28
C GLN A 36 12.82 2.31 -2.75
N TRP A 37 12.63 3.58 -3.10
CA TRP A 37 12.82 4.09 -4.45
C TRP A 37 13.33 5.53 -4.38
N GLY A 38 14.42 5.82 -5.08
CA GLY A 38 15.02 7.15 -5.14
C GLY A 38 15.74 7.55 -3.85
N THR A 39 16.18 8.81 -3.80
CA THR A 39 16.89 9.39 -2.65
C THR A 39 15.89 9.87 -1.60
N TYR A 40 16.21 9.68 -0.32
CA TYR A 40 15.41 10.21 0.79
C TYR A 40 15.12 11.72 0.63
N GLY A 41 13.90 12.14 0.96
CA GLY A 41 13.45 13.53 0.82
C GLY A 41 13.03 13.93 -0.59
N THR A 42 13.16 13.05 -1.59
CA THR A 42 12.57 13.28 -2.92
C THR A 42 11.08 12.96 -2.92
N THR A 43 10.32 13.58 -3.82
CA THR A 43 8.88 13.33 -3.98
C THR A 43 8.60 11.85 -4.27
N THR A 44 9.43 11.21 -5.08
CA THR A 44 9.27 9.79 -5.44
C THR A 44 9.50 8.87 -4.24
N ALA A 45 10.54 9.12 -3.44
CA ALA A 45 10.79 8.39 -2.20
C ALA A 45 9.65 8.58 -1.18
N GLY A 46 9.15 9.81 -1.04
CA GLY A 46 8.02 10.11 -0.17
C GLY A 46 6.74 9.39 -0.58
N LEU A 47 6.39 9.40 -1.87
CA LEU A 47 5.21 8.70 -2.39
C LEU A 47 5.32 7.18 -2.27
N ALA A 48 6.51 6.61 -2.53
CA ALA A 48 6.75 5.18 -2.35
C ALA A 48 6.59 4.76 -0.89
N HIS A 49 7.15 5.56 0.03
CA HIS A 49 7.03 5.32 1.46
C HIS A 49 5.57 5.39 1.94
N ALA A 50 4.86 6.47 1.59
CA ALA A 50 3.47 6.65 1.99
C ALA A 50 2.57 5.54 1.43
N TYR A 51 2.80 5.06 0.21
CA TYR A 51 2.06 3.94 -0.36
C TYR A 51 2.34 2.63 0.37
N ALA A 52 3.61 2.35 0.68
CA ALA A 52 4.01 1.16 1.43
C ALA A 52 3.43 1.16 2.86
N GLU A 53 3.39 2.33 3.51
CA GLU A 53 2.75 2.52 4.80
C GLU A 53 1.23 2.28 4.72
N ALA A 54 0.56 2.82 3.70
CA ALA A 54 -0.87 2.58 3.49
C ALA A 54 -1.19 1.09 3.28
N LEU A 55 -0.38 0.36 2.50
CA LEU A 55 -0.52 -1.10 2.35
C LEU A 55 -0.36 -1.82 3.69
N THR A 56 0.67 -1.45 4.44
CA THR A 56 0.98 -2.05 5.74
C THR A 56 -0.15 -1.83 6.75
N VAL A 57 -0.65 -0.60 6.87
CA VAL A 57 -1.81 -0.27 7.72
C VAL A 57 -3.04 -1.05 7.27
N GLY A 58 -3.33 -1.09 5.96
CA GLY A 58 -4.45 -1.86 5.43
C GLY A 58 -4.39 -3.35 5.84
N LEU A 59 -3.23 -3.98 5.69
CA LEU A 59 -3.02 -5.37 6.10
C LEU A 59 -3.19 -5.54 7.61
N GLN A 60 -2.70 -4.60 8.43
CA GLN A 60 -2.82 -4.65 9.89
C GLN A 60 -4.27 -4.54 10.36
N HIS A 61 -5.10 -3.81 9.62
CA HIS A 61 -6.55 -3.71 9.84
C HIS A 61 -7.37 -4.84 9.19
N GLY A 62 -6.71 -5.86 8.63
CA GLY A 62 -7.37 -7.04 8.08
C GLY A 62 -7.96 -6.85 6.67
N VAL A 63 -7.56 -5.79 5.95
CA VAL A 63 -7.93 -5.65 4.53
C VAL A 63 -7.29 -6.79 3.74
N PRO A 64 -8.06 -7.57 2.96
CA PRO A 64 -7.51 -8.67 2.19
C PRO A 64 -6.49 -8.19 1.17
N LEU A 65 -5.39 -8.94 1.02
CA LEU A 65 -4.32 -8.59 0.09
C LEU A 65 -4.84 -8.39 -1.34
N SER A 66 -5.79 -9.22 -1.78
CA SER A 66 -6.40 -9.11 -3.12
C SER A 66 -7.06 -7.74 -3.37
N GLU A 67 -7.66 -7.12 -2.35
CA GLU A 67 -8.24 -5.78 -2.48
C GLU A 67 -7.17 -4.70 -2.59
N LEU A 68 -6.11 -4.79 -1.79
CA LEU A 68 -4.99 -3.87 -1.85
C LEU A 68 -4.26 -3.97 -3.19
N VAL A 69 -4.04 -5.20 -3.67
CA VAL A 69 -3.46 -5.47 -4.99
C VAL A 69 -4.31 -4.87 -6.10
N ARG A 70 -5.64 -5.03 -6.01
CA ARG A 70 -6.57 -4.46 -7.00
C ARG A 70 -6.46 -2.94 -7.10
N GLN A 71 -6.22 -2.23 -5.99
CA GLN A 71 -6.08 -0.77 -6.03
C GLN A 71 -4.79 -0.30 -6.71
N GLY A 72 -3.69 -1.03 -6.51
CA GLY A 72 -2.39 -0.68 -7.10
C GLY A 72 -2.19 -1.19 -8.52
N ARG A 73 -2.95 -2.22 -8.91
CA ARG A 73 -2.85 -2.83 -10.22
C ARG A 73 -3.13 -1.77 -11.25
N ASP A 74 -2.37 -1.80 -12.34
CA ASP A 74 -2.69 -1.02 -13.51
C ASP A 74 -2.50 0.51 -13.35
N LEU A 75 -2.13 1.00 -12.16
CA LEU A 75 -1.76 2.39 -11.95
C LEU A 75 -0.55 2.76 -12.81
N HIS A 76 -0.65 3.92 -13.47
CA HIS A 76 0.31 4.35 -14.47
C HIS A 76 0.98 5.66 -14.09
N PHE A 77 2.29 5.61 -13.91
CA PHE A 77 3.15 6.77 -13.71
C PHE A 77 4.62 6.37 -13.93
N VAL A 78 5.52 7.34 -14.06
CA VAL A 78 6.95 7.10 -14.28
C VAL A 78 7.68 6.78 -12.96
N PRO A 79 8.64 5.84 -12.95
CA PRO A 79 9.15 5.03 -14.06
C PRO A 79 8.22 3.86 -14.42
N HIS A 80 8.18 3.55 -15.71
CA HIS A 80 7.45 2.41 -16.26
C HIS A 80 8.23 1.82 -17.44
N GLY A 81 7.96 0.56 -17.79
CA GLY A 81 8.61 -0.11 -18.91
C GLY A 81 9.12 -1.49 -18.54
N ALA A 82 10.16 -1.92 -19.26
CA ALA A 82 10.76 -3.24 -19.07
C ALA A 82 11.37 -3.35 -17.67
N THR A 83 11.34 -4.57 -17.14
CA THR A 83 11.76 -4.87 -15.77
C THR A 83 12.74 -6.04 -15.75
N THR A 84 13.60 -6.09 -14.72
CA THR A 84 14.54 -7.20 -14.51
C THR A 84 13.93 -8.37 -13.73
N ASP A 85 12.66 -8.26 -13.32
CA ASP A 85 11.93 -9.35 -12.67
C ASP A 85 11.59 -10.44 -13.70
N PRO A 86 11.95 -11.71 -13.48
CA PRO A 86 11.71 -12.78 -14.45
C PRO A 86 10.22 -13.14 -14.62
N GLN A 87 9.37 -12.83 -13.65
CA GLN A 87 7.93 -13.13 -13.68
C GLN A 87 7.09 -11.94 -14.14
N ILE A 88 7.62 -10.73 -14.00
CA ILE A 88 6.99 -9.49 -14.45
C ILE A 88 7.96 -8.85 -15.42
N SER A 89 7.73 -8.97 -16.73
CA SER A 89 8.65 -8.46 -17.77
C SER A 89 8.47 -6.98 -18.10
N ARG A 90 7.29 -6.43 -17.81
CA ARG A 90 6.96 -5.01 -17.98
C ARG A 90 6.01 -4.55 -16.89
N ALA A 91 6.24 -3.36 -16.34
CA ALA A 91 5.41 -2.72 -15.33
C ALA A 91 4.91 -1.35 -15.78
N ARG A 92 3.70 -0.96 -15.35
CA ARG A 92 3.10 0.34 -15.67
C ARG A 92 3.49 1.46 -14.72
N SER A 93 4.07 1.09 -13.57
CA SER A 93 4.64 1.96 -12.55
C SER A 93 5.40 1.12 -11.51
N VAL A 94 6.08 1.77 -10.57
CA VAL A 94 6.65 1.11 -9.37
C VAL A 94 5.57 0.42 -8.53
N VAL A 95 4.41 1.06 -8.39
CA VAL A 95 3.29 0.52 -7.61
C VAL A 95 2.67 -0.69 -8.31
N ASP A 96 2.45 -0.63 -9.63
CA ASP A 96 1.95 -1.76 -10.41
C ASP A 96 2.87 -2.99 -10.27
N TRP A 97 4.18 -2.78 -10.37
CA TRP A 97 5.14 -3.86 -10.12
C TRP A 97 5.05 -4.40 -8.70
N ALA A 98 5.06 -3.52 -7.68
CA ALA A 98 5.04 -3.92 -6.29
C ALA A 98 3.82 -4.79 -5.97
N VAL A 99 2.61 -4.37 -6.34
CA VAL A 99 1.41 -5.16 -6.05
C VAL A 99 1.33 -6.47 -6.84
N ARG A 100 1.82 -6.51 -8.08
CA ARG A 100 1.89 -7.74 -8.87
C ARG A 100 2.89 -8.72 -8.27
N ARG A 101 4.01 -8.21 -7.74
CA ARG A 101 5.00 -9.02 -7.02
C ARG A 101 4.40 -9.56 -5.72
N LEU A 102 3.68 -8.73 -4.96
CA LEU A 102 2.96 -9.18 -3.77
C LEU A 102 1.93 -10.26 -4.10
N ASP A 103 1.17 -10.11 -5.19
CA ASP A 103 0.20 -11.12 -5.64
C ASP A 103 0.91 -12.44 -5.99
N LEU A 104 2.04 -12.39 -6.71
CA LEU A 104 2.82 -13.59 -7.05
C LEU A 104 3.45 -14.28 -5.83
N ASP A 105 3.90 -13.50 -4.85
CA ASP A 105 4.64 -14.02 -3.68
C ASP A 105 3.72 -14.45 -2.52
N TRP A 106 2.53 -13.84 -2.39
CA TRP A 106 1.67 -13.95 -1.21
C TRP A 106 0.19 -14.25 -1.49
N ALA A 107 -0.25 -14.33 -2.76
CA ALA A 107 -1.62 -14.78 -3.02
C ALA A 107 -1.83 -16.18 -2.40
N PRO A 108 -2.88 -16.37 -1.61
CA PRO A 108 -3.23 -17.71 -1.17
C PRO A 108 -3.51 -18.56 -2.40
N ASN A 109 -2.96 -19.78 -2.45
CA ASN A 109 -3.53 -20.80 -3.33
C ASN A 109 -5.04 -20.83 -2.98
N GLU A 110 -5.93 -20.77 -3.98
CA GLU A 110 -7.40 -20.58 -3.84
C GLU A 110 -8.08 -21.42 -2.73
N GLN A 111 -7.40 -22.46 -2.22
CA GLN A 111 -7.79 -23.33 -1.13
C GLN A 111 -7.75 -22.71 0.29
N GLN A 112 -7.17 -21.51 0.50
CA GLN A 112 -6.95 -20.95 1.85
C GLN A 112 -7.75 -19.68 2.18
N ALA A 113 -8.56 -19.14 1.26
CA ALA A 113 -9.41 -18.00 1.58
C ALA A 113 -10.57 -18.45 2.50
N PRO A 114 -10.79 -17.82 3.67
CA PRO A 114 -11.91 -18.15 4.53
C PRO A 114 -13.23 -17.85 3.78
N PRO A 115 -14.19 -18.80 3.75
CA PRO A 115 -15.47 -18.59 3.10
C PRO A 115 -16.20 -17.44 3.81
N GLY A 116 -16.42 -16.33 3.08
CA GLY A 116 -17.16 -15.16 3.57
C GLY A 116 -16.51 -13.80 3.27
N THR A 117 -15.20 -13.75 3.02
CA THR A 117 -14.51 -12.47 2.76
C THR A 117 -14.99 -11.79 1.48
N ALA A 118 -15.20 -12.56 0.40
CA ALA A 118 -15.69 -12.03 -0.87
C ALA A 118 -17.11 -11.44 -0.74
N GLU A 119 -17.98 -12.08 0.04
CA GLU A 119 -19.38 -11.70 0.22
C GLU A 119 -19.53 -10.48 1.14
N GLN A 120 -18.73 -10.41 2.21
CA GLN A 120 -18.69 -9.24 3.11
C GLN A 120 -18.17 -7.98 2.39
N LEU A 121 -17.20 -8.14 1.50
CA LEU A 121 -16.67 -7.04 0.69
C LEU A 121 -17.66 -6.57 -0.38
N ASP A 122 -18.37 -7.49 -1.01
CA ASP A 122 -19.44 -7.15 -1.98
C ASP A 122 -20.58 -6.39 -1.30
N GLN A 123 -20.98 -6.82 -0.09
CA GLN A 123 -21.97 -6.11 0.74
C GLN A 123 -21.48 -4.72 1.18
N ALA A 124 -20.20 -4.57 1.52
CA ALA A 124 -19.64 -3.26 1.87
C ALA A 124 -19.63 -2.28 0.67
N ARG A 125 -19.51 -2.80 -0.56
CA ARG A 125 -19.51 -2.02 -1.81
C ARG A 125 -20.91 -1.62 -2.28
N THR A 126 -21.90 -2.49 -2.06
CA THR A 126 -23.30 -2.23 -2.43
C THR A 126 -24.07 -1.46 -1.37
N ARG A 127 -23.52 -1.33 -0.16
CA ARG A 127 -24.11 -0.48 0.88
C ARG A 127 -24.06 0.98 0.44
N PRO A 128 -25.18 1.72 0.41
CA PRO A 128 -25.13 3.17 0.24
C PRO A 128 -24.30 3.78 1.38
N PRO A 129 -23.64 4.93 1.15
CA PRO A 129 -22.96 5.65 2.22
C PRO A 129 -23.90 5.76 3.42
N ARG A 130 -23.48 5.32 4.60
CA ARG A 130 -24.29 5.52 5.82
C ARG A 130 -24.53 7.02 5.95
N GLU A 131 -25.79 7.45 5.91
CA GLU A 131 -26.17 8.85 6.20
C GLU A 131 -25.68 9.28 7.60
N ASP A 132 -25.46 8.33 8.51
CA ASP A 132 -24.89 8.58 9.85
C ASP A 132 -23.36 8.50 9.93
N ALA A 133 -22.67 8.16 8.83
CA ALA A 133 -21.22 8.30 8.75
C ALA A 133 -20.89 9.70 8.23
N ALA A 134 -21.42 10.73 8.88
CA ALA A 134 -20.82 12.05 8.78
C ALA A 134 -19.39 11.89 9.30
N VAL A 135 -18.41 11.88 8.38
CA VAL A 135 -17.04 12.21 8.76
C VAL A 135 -17.17 13.56 9.46
N PRO A 136 -16.84 13.68 10.77
CA PRO A 136 -16.95 14.95 11.47
C PRO A 136 -16.20 15.97 10.63
N GLN A 137 -16.93 16.91 10.05
CA GLN A 137 -16.26 17.97 9.31
C GLN A 137 -15.62 18.86 10.37
N PRO A 138 -14.30 19.09 10.29
CA PRO A 138 -13.65 19.99 11.22
C PRO A 138 -14.33 21.35 11.10
N SER A 139 -14.66 21.92 12.25
CA SER A 139 -15.16 23.28 12.33
C SER A 139 -14.16 24.26 11.69
N PRO A 140 -14.63 25.45 11.26
CA PRO A 140 -13.74 26.48 10.71
C PRO A 140 -12.55 26.82 11.63
N ASP A 141 -12.75 26.71 12.94
CA ASP A 141 -11.70 26.94 13.95
C ASP A 141 -10.67 25.80 13.95
N GLU A 142 -11.11 24.54 13.86
CA GLU A 142 -10.22 23.38 13.74
C GLU A 142 -9.41 23.40 12.44
N LEU A 143 -10.02 23.85 11.33
CA LEU A 143 -9.30 24.05 10.07
C LEU A 143 -8.27 25.17 10.20
N THR A 144 -8.58 26.25 10.90
CA THR A 144 -7.65 27.35 11.13
C THR A 144 -6.45 26.91 11.97
N VAL A 145 -6.69 26.14 13.04
CA VAL A 145 -5.63 25.54 13.87
C VAL A 145 -4.78 24.58 13.04
N PHE A 146 -5.42 23.70 12.27
CA PHE A 146 -4.74 22.75 11.40
C PHE A 146 -3.86 23.45 10.35
N TRP A 147 -4.36 24.49 9.68
CA TRP A 147 -3.59 25.27 8.72
C TRP A 147 -2.43 26.04 9.37
N ASN A 148 -2.62 26.53 10.60
CA ASN A 148 -1.58 27.19 11.36
C ASN A 148 -0.48 26.21 11.81
N ASP A 149 -0.86 25.00 12.24
CA ASP A 149 0.09 23.94 12.63
C ASP A 149 0.91 23.43 11.43
N LEU A 150 0.28 23.33 10.26
CA LEU A 150 0.97 23.00 9.01
C LEU A 150 1.93 24.11 8.56
N ALA A 151 1.54 25.39 8.69
CA ALA A 151 2.37 26.52 8.32
C ALA A 151 3.60 26.69 9.24
N THR A 152 3.51 26.22 10.48
CA THR A 152 4.56 26.43 11.50
C THR A 152 5.54 25.25 11.62
N GLY A 153 5.29 24.14 10.94
CA GLY A 153 6.24 23.01 10.83
C GLY A 153 6.38 22.19 12.12
N ILE A 154 5.42 21.30 12.37
CA ILE A 154 5.41 20.16 13.32
C ILE A 154 6.09 20.38 14.68
N GLY A 155 5.26 20.48 15.73
CA GLY A 155 5.48 19.73 16.96
C GLY A 155 5.43 20.50 18.28
N THR A 156 4.25 20.60 18.90
CA THR A 156 4.11 20.34 20.35
C THR A 156 2.65 20.00 20.66
N PRO A 157 2.34 18.90 21.38
CA PRO A 157 1.00 18.72 21.92
C PRO A 157 0.88 19.61 23.16
N SER A 158 0.11 20.70 23.09
CA SER A 158 -0.35 21.35 24.31
C SER A 158 -1.59 20.61 24.80
N ALA A 159 -1.40 19.72 25.77
CA ALA A 159 -2.49 19.15 26.54
C ALA A 159 -2.82 20.08 27.72
N ARG A 160 -4.03 20.64 27.68
CA ARG A 160 -4.75 21.38 28.74
C ARG A 160 -4.25 22.78 29.11
#